data_AF-A0A7S1SFA8-F1
#
_entry.id   AF-A0A7S1SFA8-F1
#
_cell.length_a   1.000
_cell.length_b   1.000
_cell.length_c   1.000
_cell.angle_alpha   90.00
_cell.angle_beta   90.00
_cell.angle_gamma   90.00
#
_symmetry.space_group_name_H-M   'P 1'
#
loop_
_entity.id
_entity.type
_entity.pdbx_description
1 polymer ?
#
loop_
_entity_poly.entity_id
_entity_poly.type
_entity_poly.pdbx_seq_one_letter_code
_entity_poly.pdbx_strand_id
1 'polypeptide(L)'
;QAKPARTPPLCGDPLRTGLWAGSALHAAASARMMPRILRPWGPGSALAALLVALPGRPQAGPILAQAAYFNVHEGEEKCFIETVPEHQVLTVKYRHLENPGVPCMIVFKDPRQMQVFSKRVGPDEKDAGKTAYMTQRKGEHRVCVQCQGTKWFQTTALKWELSVDMGDTEFSRNPATRDNLRGVERTIMSTLARTEAIAAENEYEKSAEMEFRDASERMNSHVVIVALFIMTMEGLLVAWQIWHLHAFFRREKLI
;
A
#
# COMPACT_ATOMS: atom_id res chain seq x y z
N GLN A 1 44.52 32.32 0.72
CA GLN A 1 44.53 32.66 -0.72
C GLN A 1 44.04 31.43 -1.48
N ALA A 2 43.08 31.41 -2.39
CA ALA A 2 41.99 32.29 -2.78
C ALA A 2 41.00 31.36 -3.56
N LYS A 3 39.69 31.54 -3.35
CA LYS A 3 38.62 31.04 -4.25
C LYS A 3 38.58 31.95 -5.49
N PRO A 4 38.04 31.54 -6.66
CA PRO A 4 36.59 31.69 -6.95
C PRO A 4 36.01 30.53 -7.82
N ALA A 5 34.83 29.96 -7.53
CA ALA A 5 33.46 30.39 -7.86
C ALA A 5 32.98 30.09 -9.30
N ARG A 6 32.05 29.11 -9.45
CA ARG A 6 30.76 29.30 -10.17
C ARG A 6 29.81 28.07 -10.07
N THR A 7 28.61 28.33 -9.57
CA THR A 7 27.30 27.67 -9.77
C THR A 7 26.27 28.83 -9.81
N PRO A 8 24.96 28.68 -10.13
CA PRO A 8 24.15 27.69 -10.87
C PRO A 8 23.28 28.41 -11.96
N PRO A 9 22.08 27.94 -12.38
CA PRO A 9 20.86 28.24 -11.60
C PRO A 9 19.77 27.14 -11.56
N LEU A 10 19.04 27.15 -10.43
CA LEU A 10 17.71 26.59 -10.23
C LEU A 10 16.66 27.58 -10.75
N CYS A 11 15.60 27.07 -11.36
CA CYS A 11 14.40 27.84 -11.70
C CYS A 11 13.32 27.54 -10.65
N GLY A 12 12.93 28.56 -9.89
CA GLY A 12 11.81 28.54 -8.96
C GLY A 12 11.13 29.89 -9.06
N ASP A 13 9.86 29.88 -9.45
CA ASP A 13 9.04 31.08 -9.62
C ASP A 13 8.23 31.42 -8.35
N PRO A 14 7.87 32.70 -8.19
CA PRO A 14 7.36 33.29 -6.95
C PRO A 14 5.83 33.38 -6.96
N LEU A 15 5.22 33.55 -5.78
CA LEU A 15 4.17 34.56 -5.56
C LEU A 15 3.79 34.64 -4.08
N ARG A 16 4.11 35.80 -3.49
CA ARG A 16 3.64 36.28 -2.20
C ARG A 16 3.16 37.71 -2.43
N THR A 17 1.89 37.98 -2.22
CA THR A 17 1.37 39.33 -1.95
C THR A 17 0.31 39.22 -0.87
N GLY A 18 0.40 40.10 0.12
CA GLY A 18 -0.51 40.20 1.25
C GLY A 18 -1.42 41.42 1.15
N LEU A 19 -2.38 41.42 2.08
CA LEU A 19 -3.06 42.55 2.73
C LEU A 19 -3.60 43.69 1.86
N TRP A 20 -4.93 43.89 1.91
CA TRP A 20 -5.52 45.21 2.16
C TRP A 20 -6.78 45.06 3.02
N ALA A 21 -6.95 46.01 3.93
CA ALA A 21 -7.98 46.10 4.95
C ALA A 21 -9.13 47.05 4.52
N GLY A 22 -10.32 46.79 5.06
CA GLY A 22 -11.14 47.81 5.71
C GLY A 22 -12.30 48.47 4.94
N SER A 23 -13.47 48.47 5.62
CA SER A 23 -14.60 49.42 5.52
C SER A 23 -15.68 49.09 4.45
N ALA A 24 -17.00 49.23 4.65
CA ALA A 24 -17.86 49.55 5.79
C ALA A 24 -19.36 49.38 5.38
N LEU A 25 -20.27 49.37 6.38
CA LEU A 25 -21.70 49.78 6.36
C LEU A 25 -22.73 48.83 5.67
N HIS A 26 -23.56 48.12 6.45
CA HIS A 26 -24.86 48.49 7.05
C HIS A 26 -26.08 48.44 6.11
N ALA A 27 -27.01 47.51 6.42
CA ALA A 27 -28.45 47.76 6.68
C ALA A 27 -29.40 46.69 6.09
N ALA A 28 -30.03 45.95 7.01
CA ALA A 28 -31.43 45.53 7.11
C ALA A 28 -32.32 45.31 5.87
N ALA A 29 -32.97 44.14 5.82
CA ALA A 29 -34.44 43.93 5.89
C ALA A 29 -34.79 42.51 5.37
N SER A 30 -35.22 41.60 6.24
CA SER A 30 -36.62 41.23 6.50
C SER A 30 -37.28 40.31 5.46
N ALA A 31 -37.41 39.05 5.88
CA ALA A 31 -38.56 38.16 5.74
C ALA A 31 -39.39 38.16 4.43
N ARG A 32 -39.38 37.01 3.74
CA ARG A 32 -40.63 36.26 3.55
C ARG A 32 -40.40 34.79 3.17
N MET A 33 -40.91 33.93 4.04
CA MET A 33 -41.17 32.52 3.82
C MET A 33 -42.46 32.38 2.99
N MET A 34 -42.50 31.42 2.05
CA MET A 34 -43.63 30.52 1.71
C MET A 34 -43.55 30.01 0.25
N PRO A 35 -44.14 28.83 -0.04
CA PRO A 35 -43.57 27.81 -0.91
C PRO A 35 -44.15 27.81 -2.32
N ARG A 36 -43.41 27.25 -3.29
CA ARG A 36 -44.00 26.86 -4.59
C ARG A 36 -44.26 25.36 -4.63
N ILE A 37 -45.55 25.11 -4.64
CA ILE A 37 -46.26 23.85 -4.81
C ILE A 37 -45.90 23.17 -6.13
N LEU A 38 -45.87 21.85 -6.02
CA LEU A 38 -45.78 20.78 -6.99
C LEU A 38 -46.63 20.95 -8.28
N ARG A 39 -46.10 20.33 -9.36
CA ARG A 39 -46.76 19.68 -10.53
C ARG A 39 -47.07 20.53 -11.78
N PRO A 40 -47.25 19.90 -12.97
CA PRO A 40 -46.65 18.66 -13.51
C PRO A 40 -46.17 18.76 -14.98
N TRP A 41 -45.50 17.69 -15.41
CA TRP A 41 -45.20 17.20 -16.77
C TRP A 41 -45.91 17.85 -17.98
N GLY A 42 -45.10 18.22 -18.97
CA GLY A 42 -45.44 18.24 -20.40
C GLY A 42 -44.37 17.45 -21.19
N PRO A 43 -44.73 16.71 -22.25
CA PRO A 43 -43.85 15.75 -22.91
C PRO A 43 -43.01 16.40 -24.01
N GLY A 44 -41.79 15.91 -24.20
CA GLY A 44 -41.02 16.16 -25.41
C GLY A 44 -39.74 16.95 -25.18
N SER A 45 -38.65 16.22 -24.93
CA SER A 45 -37.38 16.39 -25.63
C SER A 45 -36.41 15.33 -25.12
N ALA A 46 -36.17 14.33 -25.96
CA ALA A 46 -35.13 13.34 -25.77
C ALA A 46 -33.76 14.04 -25.81
N LEU A 47 -33.02 14.02 -24.70
CA LEU A 47 -31.62 14.39 -24.70
C LEU A 47 -30.82 13.20 -25.23
N ALA A 48 -30.35 13.33 -26.48
CA ALA A 48 -29.39 12.43 -27.08
C ALA A 48 -28.05 12.54 -26.34
N ALA A 49 -27.62 11.45 -25.71
CA ALA A 49 -26.28 11.31 -25.15
C ALA A 49 -25.28 11.05 -26.28
N LEU A 50 -24.40 12.01 -26.57
CA LEU A 50 -23.24 11.83 -27.43
C LEU A 50 -22.12 11.14 -26.64
N LEU A 51 -21.90 9.85 -26.94
CA LEU A 51 -20.68 9.12 -26.54
C LEU A 51 -19.51 9.59 -27.41
N VAL A 52 -18.61 10.38 -26.83
CA VAL A 52 -17.31 10.68 -27.46
C VAL A 52 -16.40 9.48 -27.30
N ALA A 53 -16.16 8.76 -28.39
CA ALA A 53 -15.11 7.74 -28.50
C ALA A 53 -13.74 8.42 -28.44
N LEU A 54 -13.00 8.23 -27.35
CA LEU A 54 -11.59 8.61 -27.25
C LEU A 54 -10.72 7.57 -27.99
N PRO A 55 -9.79 8.00 -28.86
CA PRO A 55 -8.94 7.10 -29.62
C PRO A 55 -7.78 6.57 -28.74
N GLY A 56 -7.54 5.27 -28.83
CA GLY A 56 -6.21 4.66 -28.76
C GLY A 56 -5.38 4.90 -27.50
N ARG A 57 -5.62 4.13 -26.44
CA ARG A 57 -4.57 3.82 -25.46
C ARG A 57 -3.50 2.96 -26.15
N PRO A 58 -2.22 3.36 -26.19
CA PRO A 58 -1.16 2.48 -26.69
C PRO A 58 -1.06 1.29 -25.74
N GLN A 59 -1.39 0.10 -26.24
CA GLN A 59 -1.09 -1.15 -25.56
C GLN A 59 0.42 -1.30 -25.55
N ALA A 60 1.02 -1.18 -24.36
CA ALA A 60 2.39 -1.59 -24.13
C ALA A 60 2.49 -3.08 -24.47
N GLY A 61 3.15 -3.39 -25.59
CA GLY A 61 3.50 -4.76 -25.93
C GLY A 61 4.40 -5.36 -24.85
N PRO A 62 4.39 -6.70 -24.68
CA PRO A 62 5.22 -7.36 -23.68
C PRO A 62 6.68 -7.01 -23.92
N ILE A 63 7.32 -6.47 -22.89
CA ILE A 63 8.77 -6.27 -22.85
C ILE A 63 9.39 -7.66 -23.00
N LEU A 64 10.13 -7.89 -24.09
CA LEU A 64 10.99 -9.06 -24.24
C LEU A 64 12.02 -9.00 -23.10
N ALA A 65 11.78 -9.78 -22.04
CA ALA A 65 12.71 -9.88 -20.93
C ALA A 65 13.98 -10.59 -21.41
N GLN A 66 15.07 -9.85 -21.56
CA GLN A 66 16.39 -10.45 -21.63
C GLN A 66 16.73 -11.07 -20.27
N ALA A 67 17.08 -12.36 -20.28
CA ALA A 67 17.60 -13.03 -19.10
C ALA A 67 18.87 -12.32 -18.61
N ALA A 68 18.95 -12.04 -17.31
CA ALA A 68 20.10 -11.37 -16.71
C ALA A 68 21.27 -12.36 -16.62
N TYR A 69 22.41 -11.97 -17.19
CA TYR A 69 23.68 -12.67 -17.03
C TYR A 69 24.68 -11.75 -16.32
N PHE A 70 25.64 -12.35 -15.63
CA PHE A 70 26.74 -11.64 -14.97
C PHE A 70 28.04 -12.39 -15.16
N ASN A 71 29.15 -11.66 -15.03
CA ASN A 71 30.48 -12.23 -15.14
C ASN A 71 31.11 -12.35 -13.75
N VAL A 72 31.74 -13.50 -13.49
CA VAL A 72 32.50 -13.80 -12.27
C VAL A 72 33.94 -14.04 -12.67
N HIS A 73 34.88 -13.28 -12.11
CA HIS A 73 36.30 -13.51 -12.34
C HIS A 73 36.81 -14.66 -11.46
N GLU A 74 37.87 -15.34 -11.91
CA GLU A 74 38.55 -16.34 -11.09
C GLU A 74 39.10 -15.72 -9.80
N GLY A 75 38.85 -16.35 -8.64
CA GLY A 75 39.20 -15.83 -7.32
C GLY A 75 38.25 -14.76 -6.78
N GLU A 76 37.31 -14.27 -7.58
CA GLU A 76 36.25 -13.37 -7.14
C GLU A 76 35.01 -14.15 -6.68
N GLU A 77 34.31 -13.62 -5.68
CA GLU A 77 33.01 -14.10 -5.24
C GLU A 77 31.95 -13.04 -5.56
N LYS A 78 30.89 -13.42 -6.30
CA LYS A 78 29.71 -12.58 -6.52
C LYS A 78 28.54 -13.15 -5.75
N CYS A 79 27.91 -12.33 -4.91
CA CYS A 79 26.79 -12.73 -4.06
C CYS A 79 25.51 -11.97 -4.41
N PHE A 80 24.39 -12.71 -4.42
CA PHE A 80 23.03 -12.18 -4.46
C PHE A 80 22.48 -12.19 -3.04
N ILE A 81 21.89 -11.08 -2.61
CA ILE A 81 21.39 -10.88 -1.24
C ILE A 81 19.88 -10.86 -1.30
N GLU A 82 19.25 -11.78 -0.56
CA GLU A 82 17.80 -11.88 -0.50
C GLU A 82 17.36 -11.82 0.97
N THR A 83 16.30 -11.07 1.28
CA THR A 83 15.70 -11.08 2.62
C THR A 83 14.67 -12.19 2.70
N VAL A 84 14.95 -13.18 3.53
CA VAL A 84 14.19 -14.44 3.55
C VAL A 84 13.65 -14.69 4.96
N PRO A 85 12.39 -15.13 5.11
CA PRO A 85 11.86 -15.53 6.41
C PRO A 85 12.52 -16.82 6.91
N GLU A 86 12.21 -17.19 8.15
CA GLU A 86 12.62 -18.46 8.74
C GLU A 86 11.86 -19.63 8.10
N HIS A 87 12.51 -20.79 7.93
CA HIS A 87 11.90 -21.99 7.35
C HIS A 87 11.35 -21.78 5.93
N GLN A 88 12.09 -21.06 5.08
CA GLN A 88 11.75 -20.87 3.67
C GLN A 88 12.77 -21.57 2.77
N VAL A 89 12.29 -22.24 1.73
CA VAL A 89 13.18 -22.87 0.74
C VAL A 89 13.65 -21.83 -0.28
N LEU A 90 14.96 -21.66 -0.38
CA LEU A 90 15.63 -20.93 -1.45
C LEU A 90 16.03 -21.92 -2.54
N THR A 91 15.43 -21.77 -3.72
CA THR A 91 15.78 -22.53 -4.92
C THR A 91 16.66 -21.67 -5.82
N VAL A 92 17.81 -22.19 -6.20
CA VAL A 92 18.77 -21.50 -7.07
C VAL A 92 18.93 -22.31 -8.34
N LYS A 93 18.53 -21.74 -9.46
CA LYS A 93 18.80 -22.24 -10.81
C LYS A 93 20.02 -21.53 -11.34
N TYR A 94 20.96 -22.31 -11.86
CA TYR A 94 22.21 -21.78 -12.40
C TYR A 94 22.46 -22.35 -13.78
N ARG A 95 23.05 -21.53 -14.64
CA ARG A 95 23.55 -21.97 -15.94
C ARG A 95 24.91 -21.35 -16.17
N HIS A 96 25.85 -22.20 -16.57
CA HIS A 96 27.19 -21.78 -16.90
C HIS A 96 27.35 -21.74 -18.41
N LEU A 97 27.37 -20.54 -18.99
CA LEU A 97 27.32 -20.37 -20.45
C LEU A 97 28.68 -20.66 -21.09
N GLU A 98 29.77 -20.25 -20.45
CA GLU A 98 31.12 -20.32 -21.00
C GLU A 98 32.12 -20.68 -19.89
N ASN A 99 32.41 -21.98 -19.73
CA ASN A 99 33.45 -22.46 -18.80
C ASN A 99 34.74 -22.86 -19.54
N PRO A 100 35.89 -22.24 -19.24
CA PRO A 100 37.20 -22.68 -19.73
C PRO A 100 37.76 -23.92 -18.99
N GLY A 101 36.97 -24.58 -18.14
CA GLY A 101 37.40 -25.72 -17.32
C GLY A 101 37.75 -25.34 -15.87
N VAL A 102 37.27 -24.20 -15.39
CA VAL A 102 37.49 -23.73 -14.01
C VAL A 102 36.42 -24.34 -13.09
N PRO A 103 36.79 -24.92 -11.94
CA PRO A 103 35.83 -25.41 -10.96
C PRO A 103 35.20 -24.24 -10.20
N CYS A 104 33.88 -24.19 -10.20
CA CYS A 104 33.12 -23.18 -9.45
C CYS A 104 32.22 -23.85 -8.41
N MET A 105 31.77 -23.06 -7.43
CA MET A 105 30.86 -23.52 -6.39
C MET A 105 29.82 -22.44 -6.07
N ILE A 106 28.60 -22.91 -5.82
CA ILE A 106 27.49 -22.11 -5.33
C ILE A 106 27.44 -22.28 -3.82
N VAL A 107 27.50 -21.17 -3.09
CA VAL A 107 27.62 -21.13 -1.63
C VAL A 107 26.45 -20.36 -1.06
N PHE A 108 25.76 -20.96 -0.09
CA PHE A 108 24.69 -20.33 0.66
C PHE A 108 25.24 -19.85 2.00
N LYS A 109 25.03 -18.58 2.32
CA LYS A 109 25.42 -17.95 3.58
C LYS A 109 24.18 -17.45 4.32
N ASP A 110 24.12 -17.77 5.61
CA ASP A 110 23.07 -17.32 6.55
C ASP A 110 23.25 -15.82 6.89
N PRO A 111 22.33 -15.13 7.58
CA PRO A 111 22.48 -13.72 7.97
C PRO A 111 23.69 -13.42 8.85
N ARG A 112 24.30 -14.45 9.46
CA ARG A 112 25.59 -14.35 10.17
C ARG A 112 26.81 -14.44 9.25
N GLN A 113 26.59 -14.45 7.93
CA GLN A 113 27.60 -14.66 6.88
C GLN A 113 28.36 -16.00 6.97
N MET A 114 27.82 -16.95 7.72
CA MET A 114 28.37 -18.31 7.83
C MET A 114 27.90 -19.16 6.65
N GLN A 115 28.84 -19.88 6.02
CA GLN A 115 28.52 -20.85 4.99
C GLN A 115 27.74 -22.02 5.61
N VAL A 116 26.51 -22.23 5.14
CA VAL A 116 25.60 -23.28 5.62
C VAL A 116 25.44 -24.41 4.62
N PHE A 117 25.57 -24.13 3.33
CA PHE A 117 25.49 -25.14 2.28
C PHE A 117 26.37 -24.73 1.09
N SER A 118 26.97 -25.71 0.41
CA SER A 118 27.67 -25.45 -0.85
C SER A 118 27.53 -26.61 -1.83
N LYS A 119 27.46 -26.26 -3.11
CA LYS A 119 27.39 -27.19 -4.23
C LYS A 119 28.52 -26.89 -5.19
N ARG A 120 29.37 -27.88 -5.48
CA ARG A 120 30.37 -27.79 -6.54
C ARG A 120 29.71 -27.98 -7.90
N VAL A 121 30.07 -27.13 -8.86
CA VAL A 121 29.66 -27.19 -10.26
C VAL A 121 30.89 -27.58 -11.07
N GLY A 122 30.83 -28.75 -11.69
CA GLY A 122 31.94 -29.30 -12.46
C GLY A 122 32.14 -28.57 -13.80
N PRO A 123 33.33 -28.66 -14.41
CA PRO A 123 33.57 -28.11 -15.74
C PRO A 123 32.73 -28.78 -16.84
N ASP A 124 32.32 -30.03 -16.60
CA ASP A 124 31.54 -30.84 -17.54
C ASP A 124 30.03 -30.53 -17.47
N GLU A 125 29.58 -29.82 -16.42
CA GLU A 125 28.19 -29.46 -16.17
C GLU A 125 27.84 -28.15 -16.92
N LYS A 126 27.64 -28.27 -18.24
CA LYS A 126 27.24 -27.15 -19.12
C LYS A 126 25.74 -26.89 -19.14
N ASP A 127 24.95 -27.88 -18.72
CA ASP A 127 23.50 -27.78 -18.68
C ASP A 127 23.02 -26.93 -17.49
N ALA A 128 21.76 -26.50 -17.54
CA ALA A 128 21.15 -25.76 -16.45
C ALA A 128 21.00 -26.69 -15.22
N GLY A 129 21.62 -26.30 -14.11
CA GLY A 129 21.54 -26.98 -12.84
C GLY A 129 20.61 -26.28 -11.86
N LYS A 130 20.22 -27.01 -10.81
CA LYS A 130 19.35 -26.50 -9.74
C LYS A 130 19.78 -27.05 -8.40
N THR A 131 19.79 -26.19 -7.39
CA THR A 131 20.07 -26.55 -6.00
C THR A 131 19.11 -25.81 -5.08
N ALA A 132 18.77 -26.39 -3.93
CA ALA A 132 17.86 -25.77 -2.97
C ALA A 132 18.41 -25.89 -1.55
N TYR A 133 18.14 -24.87 -0.72
CA TYR A 133 18.50 -24.83 0.69
C TYR A 133 17.35 -24.24 1.52
N MET A 134 17.12 -24.78 2.71
CA MET A 134 16.07 -24.32 3.63
C MET A 134 16.65 -23.39 4.69
N THR A 135 16.13 -22.17 4.80
CA THR A 135 16.62 -21.18 5.76
C THR A 135 16.25 -21.57 7.20
N GLN A 136 17.21 -21.38 8.12
CA GLN A 136 17.03 -21.68 9.55
C GLN A 136 16.76 -20.44 10.41
N ARG A 137 17.04 -19.25 9.85
CA ARG A 137 16.88 -17.96 10.54
C ARG A 137 16.31 -16.95 9.56
N LYS A 138 15.45 -16.05 10.04
CA LYS A 138 15.01 -14.90 9.23
C LYS A 138 16.17 -13.91 9.06
N GLY A 139 16.26 -13.28 7.90
CA GLY A 139 17.18 -12.18 7.65
C GLY A 139 17.74 -12.16 6.23
N GLU A 140 18.85 -11.46 6.05
CA GLU A 140 19.55 -11.37 4.76
C GLU A 140 20.39 -12.62 4.50
N HIS A 141 19.90 -13.49 3.63
CA HIS A 141 20.67 -14.63 3.13
C HIS A 141 21.45 -14.23 1.90
N ARG A 142 22.61 -14.88 1.67
CA ARG A 142 23.42 -14.63 0.47
C ARG A 142 23.65 -15.91 -0.30
N VAL A 143 23.40 -15.86 -1.60
CA VAL A 143 23.75 -16.92 -2.55
C VAL A 143 24.92 -16.43 -3.39
N CYS A 144 26.07 -17.07 -3.21
CA CYS A 144 27.32 -16.64 -3.80
C CYS A 144 27.83 -17.64 -4.83
N VAL A 145 28.39 -17.15 -5.93
CA VAL A 145 29.14 -17.93 -6.91
C VAL A 145 30.62 -17.64 -6.70
N GLN A 146 31.39 -18.69 -6.42
CA GLN A 146 32.83 -18.60 -6.23
C GLN A 146 33.53 -19.54 -7.23
N CYS A 147 34.39 -19.00 -8.07
CA CYS A 147 35.21 -19.77 -9.00
C CYS A 147 36.66 -19.77 -8.52
N GLN A 148 37.21 -20.94 -8.21
CA GLN A 148 38.61 -21.06 -7.80
C GLN A 148 39.47 -21.24 -9.04
N GLY A 149 40.31 -20.27 -9.36
CA GLY A 149 41.21 -20.42 -10.48
C GLY A 149 42.45 -21.22 -10.12
N THR A 150 42.82 -22.14 -10.99
CA THR A 150 43.97 -23.04 -10.84
C THR A 150 45.22 -22.54 -11.56
N LYS A 151 45.07 -21.51 -12.40
CA LYS A 151 46.15 -20.97 -13.23
C LYS A 151 46.77 -19.75 -12.55
N TRP A 152 48.08 -19.61 -12.69
CA TRP A 152 48.83 -18.46 -12.18
C TRP A 152 48.39 -17.12 -12.81
N PHE A 153 47.67 -17.17 -13.94
CA PHE A 153 46.97 -16.05 -14.54
C PHE A 153 45.46 -16.19 -14.36
N GLN A 154 44.90 -15.36 -13.47
CA GLN A 154 43.50 -15.31 -13.07
C GLN A 154 42.73 -14.28 -13.92
N THR A 155 42.72 -14.42 -15.25
CA THR A 155 42.18 -13.39 -16.16
C THR A 155 40.84 -13.79 -16.78
N THR A 156 40.35 -15.02 -16.57
CA THR A 156 39.13 -15.44 -17.25
C THR A 156 37.89 -14.93 -16.53
N ALA A 157 37.02 -14.24 -17.28
CA ALA A 157 35.69 -13.87 -16.82
C ALA A 157 34.72 -14.99 -17.21
N LEU A 158 34.03 -15.58 -16.24
CA LEU A 158 33.08 -16.66 -16.46
C LEU A 158 31.66 -16.10 -16.47
N LYS A 159 30.89 -16.45 -17.51
CA LYS A 159 29.52 -15.95 -17.71
C LYS A 159 28.49 -16.88 -17.07
N TRP A 160 27.75 -16.34 -16.10
CA TRP A 160 26.74 -17.05 -15.33
C TRP A 160 25.35 -16.45 -15.53
N GLU A 161 24.36 -17.32 -15.62
CA GLU A 161 22.95 -16.97 -15.39
C GLU A 161 22.53 -17.59 -14.06
N LEU A 162 21.98 -16.78 -13.15
CA LEU A 162 21.50 -17.22 -11.85
C LEU A 162 20.07 -16.69 -11.66
N SER A 163 19.19 -17.58 -11.25
CA SER A 163 17.82 -17.25 -10.84
C SER A 163 17.60 -17.81 -9.45
N VAL A 164 17.30 -16.91 -8.51
CA VAL A 164 16.97 -17.24 -7.12
C VAL A 164 15.47 -17.12 -6.96
N ASP A 165 14.82 -18.24 -6.68
CA ASP A 165 13.39 -18.33 -6.45
C ASP A 165 13.16 -18.68 -4.96
N MET A 166 12.24 -17.97 -4.31
CA MET A 166 11.77 -18.32 -2.97
C MET A 166 10.49 -19.17 -3.09
N GLY A 167 10.48 -20.36 -2.49
CA GLY A 167 9.29 -21.21 -2.41
C GLY A 167 9.40 -22.56 -3.09
N ASP A 168 8.24 -23.11 -3.42
CA ASP A 168 7.98 -24.55 -3.58
C ASP A 168 8.94 -25.29 -4.52
N THR A 169 9.55 -26.35 -3.98
CA THR A 169 10.43 -27.26 -4.73
C THR A 169 9.63 -28.06 -5.77
N GLU A 170 10.31 -28.63 -6.77
CA GLU A 170 9.60 -29.40 -7.83
C GLU A 170 8.86 -30.63 -7.31
N PHE A 171 9.16 -31.05 -6.08
CA PHE A 171 8.38 -32.04 -5.35
C PHE A 171 6.90 -31.62 -5.17
N SER A 172 6.64 -30.32 -4.94
CA SER A 172 5.30 -29.73 -4.94
C SER A 172 4.74 -29.53 -6.37
N ARG A 173 5.57 -29.59 -7.41
CA ARG A 173 5.16 -29.43 -8.82
C ARG A 173 4.77 -30.76 -9.49
N ASN A 174 5.20 -31.90 -8.97
CA ASN A 174 4.87 -33.21 -9.51
C ASN A 174 3.33 -33.44 -9.47
N PRO A 175 2.64 -33.73 -10.61
CA PRO A 175 1.19 -33.85 -10.66
C PRO A 175 0.61 -34.86 -9.64
N ALA A 176 1.33 -35.94 -9.35
CA ALA A 176 0.90 -36.94 -8.37
C ALA A 176 0.85 -36.39 -6.92
N THR A 177 1.77 -35.50 -6.54
CA THR A 177 1.76 -34.83 -5.23
C THR A 177 0.74 -33.69 -5.23
N ARG A 178 0.61 -32.97 -6.35
CA ARG A 178 -0.40 -31.92 -6.52
C ARG A 178 -1.83 -32.45 -6.42
N ASP A 179 -2.13 -33.62 -6.94
CA ASP A 179 -3.50 -34.17 -6.86
C ASP A 179 -3.91 -34.51 -5.42
N ASN A 180 -2.97 -34.94 -4.58
CA ASN A 180 -3.19 -35.12 -3.13
C ASN A 180 -3.36 -33.78 -2.39
N LEU A 181 -2.65 -32.74 -2.81
CA LEU A 181 -2.77 -31.39 -2.25
C LEU A 181 -4.00 -30.62 -2.78
N ARG A 182 -4.46 -30.90 -4.00
CA ARG A 182 -5.64 -30.28 -4.63
C ARG A 182 -6.92 -30.53 -3.87
N GLY A 183 -7.04 -31.67 -3.17
CA GLY A 183 -8.17 -31.92 -2.26
C GLY A 183 -8.21 -30.92 -1.10
N VAL A 184 -7.04 -30.63 -0.52
CA VAL A 184 -6.89 -29.67 0.59
C VAL A 184 -6.99 -28.22 0.07
N GLU A 185 -6.38 -27.92 -1.07
CA GLU A 185 -6.41 -26.60 -1.73
C GLU A 185 -7.84 -26.18 -2.08
N ARG A 186 -8.69 -27.10 -2.57
CA ARG A 186 -10.11 -26.82 -2.80
C ARG A 186 -10.84 -26.45 -1.51
N THR A 187 -10.48 -27.10 -0.40
CA THR A 187 -11.07 -26.81 0.92
C THR A 187 -10.61 -25.45 1.44
N ILE A 188 -9.32 -25.12 1.31
CA ILE A 188 -8.77 -23.80 1.65
C ILE A 188 -9.40 -22.72 0.78
N MET A 189 -9.47 -22.90 -0.54
CA MET A 189 -10.11 -21.95 -1.45
C MET A 189 -11.59 -21.75 -1.12
N SER A 190 -12.31 -22.83 -0.77
CA SER A 190 -13.72 -22.71 -0.34
C SER A 190 -13.89 -21.98 1.00
N THR A 191 -12.90 -22.09 1.89
CA THR A 191 -12.92 -21.41 3.20
C THR A 191 -12.47 -19.96 3.05
N LEU A 192 -11.49 -19.69 2.19
CA LEU A 192 -10.99 -18.35 1.87
C LEU A 192 -12.08 -17.51 1.20
N ALA A 193 -12.82 -18.09 0.26
CA ALA A 193 -13.97 -17.44 -0.37
C ALA A 193 -15.08 -17.11 0.65
N ARG A 194 -15.29 -17.96 1.66
CA ARG A 194 -16.22 -17.67 2.76
C ARG A 194 -15.69 -16.58 3.69
N THR A 195 -14.39 -16.55 3.99
CA THR A 195 -13.80 -15.48 4.80
C THR A 195 -13.73 -14.15 4.08
N GLU A 196 -13.60 -14.13 2.76
CA GLU A 196 -13.64 -12.91 1.95
C GLU A 196 -15.05 -12.29 1.98
N ALA A 197 -16.09 -13.12 1.89
CA ALA A 197 -17.47 -12.67 2.10
C ALA A 197 -17.69 -12.12 3.53
N ILE A 198 -17.18 -12.79 4.57
CA ILE A 198 -17.27 -12.32 5.96
C ILE A 198 -16.43 -11.06 6.20
N ALA A 199 -15.27 -10.93 5.56
CA ALA A 199 -14.41 -9.75 5.67
C ALA A 199 -15.06 -8.53 5.02
N ALA A 200 -15.70 -8.72 3.87
CA ALA A 200 -16.49 -7.67 3.21
C ALA A 200 -17.71 -7.27 4.05
N GLU A 201 -18.37 -8.22 4.70
CA GLU A 201 -19.48 -7.96 5.63
C GLU A 201 -19.00 -7.22 6.88
N ASN A 202 -17.89 -7.64 7.50
CA ASN A 202 -17.28 -6.96 8.64
C ASN A 202 -16.77 -5.55 8.29
N GLU A 203 -16.27 -5.31 7.08
CA GLU A 203 -15.83 -3.98 6.64
C GLU A 203 -17.02 -3.05 6.37
N TYR A 204 -18.12 -3.60 5.83
CA TYR A 204 -19.37 -2.88 5.67
C TYR A 204 -20.00 -2.54 7.03
N GLU A 205 -20.01 -3.48 7.99
CA GLU A 205 -20.49 -3.22 9.36
C GLU A 205 -19.61 -2.19 10.08
N LYS A 206 -18.28 -2.25 9.92
CA LYS A 206 -17.35 -1.30 10.56
C LYS A 206 -17.43 0.10 9.96
N SER A 207 -17.55 0.22 8.63
CA SER A 207 -17.72 1.51 7.96
C SER A 207 -19.08 2.13 8.27
N ALA A 208 -20.15 1.34 8.30
CA ALA A 208 -21.45 1.76 8.76
C ALA A 208 -21.43 2.16 10.24
N GLU A 209 -20.78 1.39 11.13
CA GLU A 209 -20.63 1.75 12.55
C GLU A 209 -19.90 3.09 12.70
N MET A 210 -18.82 3.33 11.97
CA MET A 210 -18.09 4.61 12.03
C MET A 210 -18.94 5.79 11.55
N GLU A 211 -19.75 5.61 10.50
CA GLU A 211 -20.66 6.65 10.00
C GLU A 211 -21.82 6.90 10.97
N PHE A 212 -22.43 5.86 11.54
CA PHE A 212 -23.47 5.98 12.56
C PHE A 212 -22.94 6.55 13.88
N ARG A 213 -21.68 6.25 14.25
CA ARG A 213 -21.04 6.76 15.48
C ARG A 213 -20.69 8.24 15.33
N ASP A 214 -20.15 8.68 14.20
CA ASP A 214 -19.88 10.10 13.94
C ASP A 214 -21.17 10.91 13.70
N ALA A 215 -22.17 10.32 13.04
CA ALA A 215 -23.50 10.94 12.91
C ALA A 215 -24.21 11.06 14.28
N SER A 216 -24.06 10.07 15.16
CA SER A 216 -24.56 10.14 16.54
C SER A 216 -23.79 11.18 17.37
N GLU A 217 -22.46 11.19 17.32
CA GLU A 217 -21.64 12.16 18.06
C GLU A 217 -21.88 13.62 17.60
N ARG A 218 -22.00 13.87 16.28
CA ARG A 218 -22.26 15.20 15.72
C ARG A 218 -23.70 15.66 15.94
N MET A 219 -24.70 14.80 15.76
CA MET A 219 -26.10 15.18 16.00
C MET A 219 -26.41 15.34 17.49
N ASN A 220 -25.76 14.55 18.36
CA ASN A 220 -25.94 14.63 19.80
C ASN A 220 -25.46 15.98 20.37
N SER A 221 -24.31 16.50 19.91
CA SER A 221 -23.77 17.75 20.48
C SER A 221 -24.65 18.98 20.23
N HIS A 222 -25.16 19.16 19.00
CA HIS A 222 -26.00 20.31 18.67
C HIS A 222 -27.37 20.25 19.35
N VAL A 223 -27.99 19.08 19.42
CA VAL A 223 -29.30 18.89 20.06
C VAL A 223 -29.20 19.14 21.56
N VAL A 224 -28.14 18.67 22.22
CA VAL A 224 -27.93 18.89 23.66
C VAL A 224 -27.73 20.37 23.99
N ILE A 225 -26.98 21.12 23.17
CA ILE A 225 -26.77 22.56 23.38
C ILE A 225 -28.08 23.34 23.23
N VAL A 226 -28.90 23.02 22.21
CA VAL A 226 -30.21 23.67 22.02
C VAL A 226 -31.16 23.32 23.16
N ALA A 227 -31.19 22.07 23.62
CA ALA A 227 -32.01 21.65 24.75
C ALA A 227 -31.63 22.36 26.06
N LEU A 228 -30.32 22.50 26.34
CA LEU A 228 -29.83 23.26 27.48
C LEU A 228 -30.21 24.73 27.38
N PHE A 229 -30.08 25.33 26.19
CA PHE A 229 -30.47 26.72 25.98
C PHE A 229 -31.95 26.96 26.27
N ILE A 230 -32.86 26.13 25.73
CA ILE A 230 -34.30 26.26 25.96
C ILE A 230 -34.64 26.08 27.44
N MET A 231 -34.09 25.06 28.11
CA MET A 231 -34.33 24.85 29.55
C MET A 231 -33.90 26.05 30.40
N THR A 232 -32.72 26.62 30.12
CA THR A 232 -32.25 27.81 30.85
C THR A 232 -33.14 29.03 30.59
N MET A 233 -33.56 29.22 29.34
CA MET A 233 -34.37 30.36 28.94
C MET A 233 -35.77 30.32 29.56
N GLU A 234 -36.45 29.17 29.53
CA GLU A 234 -37.77 29.03 30.16
C GLU A 234 -37.69 29.11 31.69
N GLY A 235 -36.65 28.54 32.31
CA GLY A 235 -36.43 28.67 33.76
C GLY A 235 -36.31 30.12 34.22
N LEU A 236 -35.58 30.95 33.46
CA LEU A 236 -35.46 32.38 33.74
C LEU A 236 -36.79 33.11 33.58
N LEU A 237 -37.57 32.77 32.54
CA LEU A 237 -38.90 33.36 32.34
C LEU A 237 -39.83 33.03 33.51
N VAL A 238 -39.86 31.78 33.98
CA VAL A 238 -40.70 31.36 35.11
C VAL A 238 -40.28 32.08 36.39
N ALA A 239 -38.98 32.15 36.69
CA ALA A 239 -38.48 32.86 37.86
C ALA A 239 -38.83 34.35 37.79
N TRP A 240 -38.70 34.97 36.61
CA TRP A 240 -39.08 36.35 36.36
C TRP A 240 -40.58 36.57 36.56
N GLN A 241 -41.43 35.68 36.04
CA GLN A 241 -42.89 35.74 36.21
C GLN A 241 -43.27 35.70 37.69
N ILE A 242 -42.69 34.77 38.45
CA ILE A 242 -42.94 34.65 39.90
C ILE A 242 -42.47 35.92 40.63
N TRP A 243 -41.30 36.43 40.31
CA TRP A 243 -40.78 37.66 40.92
C TRP A 243 -41.66 38.87 40.62
N HIS A 244 -42.10 39.02 39.37
CA HIS A 244 -42.97 40.10 38.95
C HIS A 244 -44.35 40.04 39.63
N LEU A 245 -44.95 38.85 39.71
CA LEU A 245 -46.20 38.62 40.44
C LEU A 245 -46.05 38.95 41.93
N HIS A 246 -44.96 38.50 42.57
CA HIS A 246 -44.71 38.78 43.98
C HIS A 246 -44.44 40.27 44.24
N ALA A 247 -43.77 40.96 43.32
CA ALA A 247 -43.56 42.41 43.39
C ALA A 247 -44.86 43.19 43.21
N PHE A 248 -45.76 42.72 42.34
CA PHE A 248 -47.10 43.29 42.15
C PHE A 248 -47.95 43.15 43.42
N PHE A 249 -48.03 41.96 44.01
CA PHE A 249 -48.80 41.74 45.26
C PHE A 249 -48.25 42.55 46.44
N ARG A 250 -46.92 42.72 46.54
CA ARG A 250 -46.31 43.57 47.57
C ARG A 250 -46.69 45.05 47.43
N ARG A 251 -46.87 45.53 46.20
CA ARG A 251 -47.27 46.93 45.93
C ARG A 251 -48.76 47.15 46.19
N GLU A 252 -49.60 46.19 45.81
CA GLU A 252 -51.06 46.30 45.95
C GLU A 252 -51.62 45.84 47.31
N LYS A 253 -50.80 45.24 48.18
CA LYS A 253 -51.19 44.75 49.52
C LYS A 253 -52.43 43.85 49.51
N LEU A 254 -52.54 42.97 48.51
CA LEU A 254 -53.62 41.98 48.46
C LEU A 254 -53.35 40.72 49.32
N ILE A 255 -52.20 40.67 50.00
CA ILE A 255 -51.91 39.87 51.20
C ILE A 255 -50.87 40.64 52.01
#